data_AF-A0A6G2VLE6-F1
#
_entry.id   AF-A0A6G2VLE6-F1
#
_cell.length_a   1.000
_cell.length_b   1.000
_cell.length_c   1.000
_cell.angle_alpha   90.00
_cell.angle_beta   90.00
_cell.angle_gamma   90.00
#
_symmetry.space_group_name_H-M   'P 1'
#
loop_
_entity.id
_entity.type
_entity.pdbx_description
1 polymer ?
#
loop_
_entity_poly.entity_id
_entity_poly.type
_entity_poly.pdbx_seq_one_letter_code
_entity_poly.pdbx_strand_id
1 'polypeptide(L)'
;MTESATRTTGAVAAGLATIASDGTVLDTWFPAPELVAEPGPAGTERLTAEQAAQLLGGGATAAIGPDARRGVEVVAVRTVIASLDEKPLDAHDVYLRLHLLSHRLVKPHGQNLDGIFGHLANVAWTSLGPVAVDDIEKVRLNARAEGLHLQVTSIDKFPRMTDYVAPKGVRIADADRVRLGAHLAAGTTVMHEGFVNFNAGTLGTSMVEGRISAGVVVGDGSDIGGGASTMGTLSGGGNVIISIGERSLVGAEAGVGIALGDECVVEAGLYITAGTRVTMPDGQIVKARELNGASHILFRRNSVTGTVEARPNNAVWGGLNDILHSHN
;
A
#
# COMPACT_ATOMS: atom_id res chain seq x y z
N MET A 1 -17.34 20.37 0.96
CA MET A 1 -16.42 20.80 2.04
C MET A 1 -17.00 20.28 3.35
N THR A 2 -16.70 19.03 3.68
CA THR A 2 -16.90 18.51 5.03
C THR A 2 -15.68 18.91 5.83
N GLU A 3 -15.90 19.61 6.94
CA GLU A 3 -14.89 19.86 7.97
C GLU A 3 -14.25 18.52 8.36
N SER A 4 -13.00 18.31 7.98
CA SER A 4 -12.21 17.19 8.48
C SER A 4 -11.90 17.50 9.93
N ALA A 5 -12.64 16.90 10.86
CA ALA A 5 -12.28 16.92 12.27
C ALA A 5 -10.82 16.49 12.39
N THR A 6 -9.97 17.37 12.92
CA THR A 6 -8.54 17.10 13.14
C THR A 6 -8.41 15.85 14.01
N ARG A 7 -7.73 14.82 13.48
CA ARG A 7 -7.39 13.63 14.24
C ARG A 7 -6.27 14.02 15.19
N THR A 8 -6.60 14.18 16.46
CA THR A 8 -5.60 14.37 17.53
C THR A 8 -4.82 13.08 17.84
N THR A 9 -5.22 11.95 17.24
CA THR A 9 -4.52 10.68 17.39
C THR A 9 -3.17 10.73 16.68
N GLY A 10 -2.10 10.50 17.44
CA GLY A 10 -0.77 10.23 16.93
C GLY A 10 -0.39 8.76 17.12
N ALA A 11 0.90 8.48 17.03
CA ALA A 11 1.43 7.12 17.14
C ALA A 11 2.79 7.09 17.82
N VAL A 12 3.09 5.97 18.47
CA VAL A 12 4.36 5.73 19.13
C VAL A 12 4.83 4.32 18.81
N ALA A 13 6.13 4.14 18.66
CA ALA A 13 6.74 2.81 18.62
C ALA A 13 8.21 2.85 19.04
N ALA A 14 8.64 1.82 19.77
CA ALA A 14 10.06 1.46 19.82
C ALA A 14 10.39 0.56 18.62
N GLY A 15 11.61 0.68 18.09
CA GLY A 15 12.05 -0.07 16.91
C GLY A 15 13.56 -0.18 16.78
N LEU A 16 14.00 -0.91 15.75
CA LEU A 16 15.40 -1.04 15.37
C LEU A 16 15.61 -0.35 14.02
N ALA A 17 16.54 0.59 13.96
CA ALA A 17 16.90 1.30 12.74
C ALA A 17 18.27 0.87 12.23
N THR A 18 18.41 0.66 10.92
CA THR A 18 19.72 0.50 10.28
C THR A 18 20.17 1.84 9.71
N ILE A 19 21.33 2.31 10.16
CA ILE A 19 21.90 3.60 9.79
C ILE A 19 23.21 3.39 9.04
N ALA A 20 23.35 3.98 7.85
CA ALA A 20 24.58 3.97 7.07
C ALA A 20 25.66 4.85 7.72
N SER A 21 26.92 4.69 7.29
CA SER A 21 28.05 5.40 7.89
C SER A 21 27.98 6.93 7.78
N ASP A 22 27.21 7.46 6.84
CA ASP A 22 26.97 8.89 6.65
C ASP A 22 25.80 9.44 7.49
N GLY A 23 25.14 8.58 8.29
CA GLY A 23 23.97 8.93 9.09
C GLY A 23 22.63 8.71 8.38
N THR A 24 22.63 8.27 7.11
CA THR A 24 21.40 7.98 6.38
C THR A 24 20.65 6.81 7.02
N VAL A 25 19.39 7.02 7.38
CA VAL A 25 18.50 5.96 7.83
C VAL A 25 18.08 5.12 6.61
N LEU A 26 18.52 3.86 6.56
CA LEU A 26 18.14 2.94 5.49
C LEU A 26 16.77 2.34 5.77
N ASP A 27 16.53 1.91 7.01
CA ASP A 27 15.24 1.40 7.43
C ASP A 27 14.97 1.60 8.92
N THR A 28 13.72 1.36 9.33
CA THR A 28 13.36 1.19 10.74
C THR A 28 12.23 0.17 10.87
N TRP A 29 12.47 -0.87 11.66
CA TRP A 29 11.47 -1.89 11.99
C TRP A 29 10.82 -1.62 13.34
N PHE A 30 9.50 -1.54 13.34
CA PHE A 30 8.68 -1.31 14.54
C PHE A 30 7.82 -2.55 14.83
N PRO A 31 8.20 -3.43 15.77
CA PRO A 31 7.48 -4.68 16.03
C PRO A 31 6.08 -4.51 16.63
N ALA A 32 5.87 -3.43 17.39
CA ALA A 32 4.63 -3.18 18.12
C ALA A 32 4.26 -1.68 18.09
N PRO A 33 3.90 -1.12 16.92
CA PRO A 33 3.41 0.25 16.85
C PRO A 33 2.04 0.38 17.50
N GLU A 34 1.75 1.55 18.07
CA GLU A 34 0.48 1.84 18.72
C GLU A 34 -0.03 3.24 18.37
N LEU A 35 -1.37 3.38 18.33
CA LEU A 35 -2.03 4.69 18.24
C LEU A 35 -2.22 5.24 19.65
N VAL A 36 -1.89 6.51 19.84
CA VAL A 36 -1.94 7.18 21.14
C VAL A 36 -2.65 8.51 21.00
N ALA A 37 -3.61 8.80 21.89
CA ALA A 37 -4.42 10.03 21.83
C ALA A 37 -3.61 11.29 22.15
N GLU A 38 -2.65 11.19 23.08
CA GLU A 38 -1.76 12.27 23.49
C GLU A 38 -0.31 11.74 23.55
N PRO A 39 0.34 11.54 22.40
CA PRO A 39 1.64 10.86 22.31
C PRO A 39 2.82 11.70 22.84
N GLY A 40 2.62 13.02 23.01
CA GLY A 40 3.67 13.98 23.30
C GLY A 40 4.28 14.60 22.04
N PRO A 41 5.45 15.26 22.15
CA PRO A 41 6.09 15.93 21.01
C PRO A 41 6.59 14.92 19.97
N ALA A 42 6.43 15.26 18.69
CA ALA A 42 6.92 14.44 17.60
C ALA A 42 8.46 14.40 17.56
N GLY A 43 9.01 13.27 17.13
CA GLY A 43 10.45 13.09 16.95
C GLY A 43 10.90 11.66 17.22
N THR A 44 12.19 11.42 16.98
CA THR A 44 12.83 10.14 17.23
C THR A 44 14.01 10.30 18.17
N GLU A 45 14.08 9.44 19.18
CA GLU A 45 15.20 9.38 20.13
C GLU A 45 15.89 8.01 20.06
N ARG A 46 17.22 7.99 20.23
CA ARG A 46 17.96 6.73 20.41
C ARG A 46 17.72 6.22 21.84
N LEU A 47 17.47 4.93 21.99
CA LEU A 47 17.26 4.27 23.27
C LEU A 47 18.58 3.74 23.83
N THR A 48 18.71 3.70 25.16
CA THR A 48 19.79 2.95 25.81
C THR A 48 19.55 1.45 25.68
N ALA A 49 20.59 0.64 25.96
CA ALA A 49 20.48 -0.81 25.95
C ALA A 49 19.42 -1.32 26.94
N GLU A 50 19.31 -0.69 28.11
CA GLU A 50 18.31 -1.03 29.14
C GLU A 50 16.90 -0.71 28.66
N GLN A 51 16.68 0.47 28.07
CA GLN A 51 15.38 0.85 27.51
C GLN A 51 14.98 -0.05 26.33
N ALA A 52 15.94 -0.38 25.46
CA ALA A 52 15.72 -1.31 24.35
C ALA A 52 15.34 -2.70 24.87
N ALA A 53 16.03 -3.22 25.88
CA ALA A 53 15.69 -4.50 26.50
C ALA A 53 14.28 -4.50 27.10
N GLN A 54 13.87 -3.39 27.73
CA GLN A 54 12.55 -3.25 28.33
C GLN A 54 11.43 -3.18 27.29
N LEU A 55 11.62 -2.42 26.20
CA LEU A 55 10.58 -2.13 25.21
C LEU A 55 10.51 -3.17 24.07
N LEU A 56 11.65 -3.75 23.69
CA LEU A 56 11.77 -4.65 22.54
C LEU A 56 12.20 -6.07 22.93
N GLY A 57 12.55 -6.30 24.20
CA GLY A 57 13.01 -7.59 24.72
C GLY A 57 14.49 -7.88 24.43
N GLY A 58 14.96 -9.03 24.93
CA GLY A 58 16.37 -9.42 24.85
C GLY A 58 16.91 -9.68 23.44
N GLY A 59 16.04 -9.90 22.44
CA GLY A 59 16.47 -10.01 21.05
C GLY A 59 17.02 -8.70 20.49
N ALA A 60 16.51 -7.55 20.94
CA ALA A 60 16.96 -6.24 20.49
C ALA A 60 18.38 -5.91 20.95
N THR A 61 18.75 -6.26 22.19
CA THR A 61 20.10 -6.02 22.69
C THR A 61 21.16 -6.81 21.92
N ALA A 62 20.82 -7.99 21.42
CA ALA A 62 21.69 -8.78 20.55
C ALA A 62 21.78 -8.24 19.11
N ALA A 63 20.78 -7.48 18.66
CA ALA A 63 20.72 -6.93 17.31
C ALA A 63 21.42 -5.57 17.17
N ILE A 64 21.50 -4.79 18.27
CA ILE A 64 22.11 -3.46 18.28
C ILE A 64 23.64 -3.56 18.16
N GLY A 65 24.22 -2.71 17.31
CA GLY A 65 25.66 -2.58 17.15
C GLY A 65 26.10 -2.43 15.70
N PRO A 66 27.41 -2.29 15.46
CA PRO A 66 27.96 -2.16 14.13
C PRO A 66 27.94 -3.49 13.37
N ASP A 67 27.62 -3.44 12.08
CA ASP A 67 27.85 -4.52 11.13
C ASP A 67 28.94 -4.10 10.15
N ALA A 68 30.18 -4.49 10.43
CA ALA A 68 31.35 -4.11 9.64
C ALA A 68 31.29 -4.62 8.19
N ARG A 69 30.53 -5.70 7.93
CA ARG A 69 30.41 -6.30 6.59
C ARG A 69 29.61 -5.38 5.69
N ARG A 70 28.53 -4.81 6.24
CA ARG A 70 27.62 -3.87 5.57
C ARG A 70 28.05 -2.42 5.68
N GLY A 71 28.88 -2.08 6.67
CA GLY A 71 29.25 -0.69 6.95
C GLY A 71 28.12 0.13 7.58
N VAL A 72 27.28 -0.50 8.40
CA VAL A 72 26.11 0.13 9.03
C VAL A 72 26.13 -0.05 10.54
N GLU A 73 25.33 0.74 11.24
CA GLU A 73 25.02 0.58 12.66
C GLU A 73 23.52 0.25 12.82
N VAL A 74 23.19 -0.78 13.58
CA VAL A 74 21.81 -1.04 14.03
C VAL A 74 21.63 -0.41 15.40
N VAL A 75 20.61 0.44 15.56
CA VAL A 75 20.33 1.15 16.80
C VAL A 75 18.88 0.97 17.23
N ALA A 76 18.62 0.96 18.54
CA ALA A 76 17.26 1.04 19.05
C ALA A 76 16.80 2.50 19.09
N VAL A 77 15.58 2.73 18.63
CA VAL A 77 14.95 4.05 18.62
C VAL A 77 13.54 3.99 19.18
N ARG A 78 13.06 5.13 19.67
CA ARG A 78 11.64 5.36 19.92
C ARG A 78 11.20 6.56 19.07
N THR A 79 10.17 6.34 18.26
CA THR A 79 9.60 7.35 17.36
C THR A 79 8.21 7.72 17.82
N VAL A 80 7.94 9.02 17.80
CA VAL A 80 6.67 9.63 18.15
C VAL A 80 6.17 10.45 16.98
N ILE A 81 4.94 10.19 16.56
CA ILE A 81 4.16 11.03 15.65
C ILE A 81 3.12 11.75 16.51
N ALA A 82 3.16 13.09 16.56
CA ALA A 82 2.24 13.87 17.39
C ALA A 82 0.79 13.80 16.88
N SER A 83 0.61 13.93 15.56
CA SER A 83 -0.68 13.76 14.90
C SER A 83 -0.49 13.08 13.54
N LEU A 84 -1.38 12.16 13.21
CA LEU A 84 -1.40 11.51 11.90
C LEU A 84 -1.80 12.45 10.75
N ASP A 85 -2.41 13.60 11.04
CA ASP A 85 -2.77 14.58 10.00
C ASP A 85 -1.56 15.46 9.57
N GLU A 86 -0.50 15.50 10.39
CA GLU A 86 0.74 16.21 10.06
C GLU A 86 1.58 15.42 9.06
N LYS A 87 2.35 16.14 8.24
CA LYS A 87 3.30 15.54 7.30
C LYS A 87 4.40 14.79 8.07
N PRO A 88 4.94 13.70 7.50
CA PRO A 88 6.09 13.03 8.07
C PRO A 88 7.27 13.99 8.26
N LEU A 89 8.02 13.83 9.35
CA LEU A 89 9.18 14.68 9.66
C LEU A 89 10.50 14.13 9.11
N ASP A 90 10.67 12.81 9.17
CA ASP A 90 11.92 12.12 8.83
C ASP A 90 11.65 10.67 8.37
N ALA A 91 12.72 9.91 8.10
CA ALA A 91 12.62 8.53 7.66
C ALA A 91 11.95 7.62 8.69
N HIS A 92 12.25 7.79 9.98
CA HIS A 92 11.68 6.96 11.05
C HIS A 92 10.17 7.16 11.15
N ASP A 93 9.71 8.41 11.07
CA ASP A 93 8.30 8.78 11.01
C ASP A 93 7.62 8.08 9.82
N VAL A 94 8.20 8.17 8.61
CA VAL A 94 7.65 7.47 7.43
C VAL A 94 7.55 5.97 7.66
N TYR A 95 8.61 5.31 8.16
CA TYR A 95 8.57 3.87 8.44
C TYR A 95 7.48 3.53 9.46
N LEU A 96 7.29 4.34 10.52
CA LEU A 96 6.22 4.13 11.49
C LEU A 96 4.84 4.22 10.82
N ARG A 97 4.60 5.24 9.99
CA ARG A 97 3.34 5.36 9.23
C ARG A 97 3.06 4.17 8.33
N LEU A 98 4.08 3.66 7.65
CA LEU A 98 3.91 2.47 6.80
C LEU A 98 3.61 1.21 7.64
N HIS A 99 4.22 1.06 8.83
CA HIS A 99 3.87 0.00 9.77
C HIS A 99 2.42 0.12 10.25
N LEU A 100 1.93 1.33 10.56
CA LEU A 100 0.53 1.52 10.99
C LEU A 100 -0.49 1.01 9.96
N LEU A 101 -0.20 1.17 8.66
CA LEU A 101 -1.03 0.62 7.57
C LEU A 101 -0.96 -0.90 7.54
N SER A 102 0.25 -1.46 7.53
CA SER A 102 0.45 -2.90 7.38
C SER A 102 0.08 -3.72 8.61
N HIS A 103 0.12 -3.11 9.80
CA HIS A 103 -0.46 -3.65 11.03
C HIS A 103 -2.00 -3.51 11.09
N ARG A 104 -2.60 -2.79 10.14
CA ARG A 104 -4.04 -2.47 10.08
C ARG A 104 -4.54 -1.61 11.23
N LEU A 105 -3.66 -0.83 11.85
CA LEU A 105 -4.03 0.16 12.86
C LEU A 105 -4.67 1.39 12.21
N VAL A 106 -4.23 1.71 11.00
CA VAL A 106 -4.75 2.80 10.18
C VAL A 106 -5.15 2.24 8.82
N LYS A 107 -6.33 2.63 8.32
CA LYS A 107 -6.77 2.31 6.96
C LYS A 107 -6.07 3.22 5.94
N PRO A 108 -5.98 2.83 4.65
CA PRO A 108 -5.55 3.75 3.60
C PRO A 108 -6.29 5.10 3.69
N HIS A 109 -5.56 6.21 3.47
CA HIS A 109 -6.03 7.60 3.64
C HIS A 109 -6.40 8.02 5.08
N GLY A 110 -6.12 7.17 6.07
CA GLY A 110 -6.33 7.47 7.49
C GLY A 110 -5.20 8.29 8.14
N GLN A 111 -4.17 8.64 7.38
CA GLN A 111 -3.02 9.45 7.82
C GLN A 111 -2.42 10.22 6.65
N ASN A 112 -1.67 11.27 6.95
CA ASN A 112 -0.94 12.07 5.98
C ASN A 112 0.37 11.37 5.58
N LEU A 113 0.60 11.28 4.27
CA LEU A 113 1.80 10.69 3.65
C LEU A 113 2.39 11.63 2.59
N ASP A 114 2.08 12.91 2.66
CA ASP A 114 2.61 13.91 1.74
C ASP A 114 4.13 14.02 1.93
N GLY A 115 4.87 13.90 0.82
CA GLY A 115 6.32 14.09 0.83
C GLY A 115 7.14 12.88 1.26
N ILE A 116 6.53 11.71 1.54
CA ILE A 116 7.26 10.52 2.07
C ILE A 116 8.49 10.13 1.23
N PHE A 117 8.42 10.29 -0.10
CA PHE A 117 9.51 9.94 -1.01
C PHE A 117 10.79 10.75 -0.77
N GLY A 118 10.66 11.97 -0.24
CA GLY A 118 11.79 12.84 0.10
C GLY A 118 12.54 12.42 1.35
N HIS A 119 11.88 11.66 2.25
CA HIS A 119 12.49 11.19 3.50
C HIS A 119 13.12 9.80 3.37
N LEU A 120 12.65 8.96 2.44
CA LEU A 120 13.15 7.60 2.28
C LEU A 120 14.43 7.56 1.42
N ALA A 121 15.46 6.88 1.89
CA ALA A 121 16.65 6.56 1.10
C ALA A 121 16.31 5.54 0.00
N ASN A 122 17.03 5.57 -1.13
CA ASN A 122 17.02 4.43 -2.06
C ASN A 122 17.96 3.36 -1.49
N VAL A 123 17.48 2.15 -1.27
CA VAL A 123 18.19 1.10 -0.51
C VAL A 123 18.34 -0.15 -1.37
N ALA A 124 19.51 -0.80 -1.28
CA ALA A 124 19.66 -2.17 -1.75
C ALA A 124 19.17 -3.13 -0.65
N TRP A 125 18.05 -3.79 -0.90
CA TRP A 125 17.45 -4.78 -0.01
C TRP A 125 18.14 -6.12 -0.26
N THR A 126 18.84 -6.65 0.75
CA THR A 126 19.70 -7.82 0.58
C THR A 126 19.40 -8.93 1.58
N SER A 127 19.93 -10.13 1.30
CA SER A 127 19.90 -11.26 2.25
C SER A 127 20.62 -11.00 3.58
N LEU A 128 21.42 -9.92 3.69
CA LEU A 128 22.07 -9.48 4.93
C LEU A 128 21.37 -8.28 5.58
N GLY A 129 20.22 -7.85 5.06
CA GLY A 129 19.53 -6.63 5.47
C GLY A 129 19.79 -5.44 4.53
N PRO A 130 19.36 -4.23 4.92
CA PRO A 130 19.49 -3.04 4.07
C PRO A 130 20.95 -2.59 3.97
N VAL A 131 21.31 -2.12 2.77
CA VAL A 131 22.63 -1.62 2.40
C VAL A 131 22.46 -0.36 1.56
N ALA A 132 23.31 0.65 1.77
CA ALA A 132 23.36 1.82 0.89
C ALA A 132 23.73 1.39 -0.54
N VAL A 133 23.01 1.89 -1.54
CA VAL A 133 23.18 1.44 -2.94
C VAL A 133 24.63 1.60 -3.41
N ASP A 134 25.29 2.69 -3.03
CA ASP A 134 26.67 2.98 -3.45
C ASP A 134 27.71 2.05 -2.83
N ASP A 135 27.38 1.40 -1.70
CA ASP A 135 28.28 0.48 -0.99
C ASP A 135 28.11 -0.99 -1.41
N ILE A 136 27.13 -1.32 -2.26
CA ILE A 136 26.68 -2.70 -2.47
C ILE A 136 27.79 -3.65 -2.95
N GLU A 137 28.68 -3.20 -3.83
CA GLU A 137 29.76 -4.05 -4.36
C GLU A 137 30.88 -4.28 -3.33
N LYS A 138 31.13 -3.31 -2.45
CA LYS A 138 32.04 -3.49 -1.30
C LYS A 138 31.45 -4.51 -0.32
N VAL A 139 30.17 -4.39 0.01
CA VAL A 139 29.47 -5.35 0.88
C VAL A 139 29.44 -6.74 0.25
N ARG A 140 29.25 -6.85 -1.07
CA ARG A 140 29.31 -8.12 -1.79
C ARG A 140 30.68 -8.78 -1.67
N LEU A 141 31.76 -8.01 -1.78
CA LEU A 141 33.12 -8.52 -1.59
C LEU A 141 33.35 -8.99 -0.14
N ASN A 142 32.93 -8.19 0.84
CA ASN A 142 33.03 -8.54 2.27
C ASN A 142 32.26 -9.84 2.59
N ALA A 143 31.03 -9.98 2.08
CA ALA A 143 30.25 -11.19 2.23
C ALA A 143 30.97 -12.42 1.65
N ARG A 144 31.54 -12.31 0.43
CA ARG A 144 32.31 -13.40 -0.18
C ARG A 144 33.57 -13.76 0.61
N ALA A 145 34.24 -12.78 1.21
CA ALA A 145 35.42 -13.02 2.05
C ALA A 145 35.09 -13.87 3.29
N GLU A 146 33.85 -13.79 3.77
CA GLU A 146 33.32 -14.62 4.86
C GLU A 146 32.62 -15.91 4.37
N GLY A 147 32.69 -16.22 3.07
CA GLY A 147 32.04 -17.40 2.50
C GLY A 147 30.51 -17.26 2.35
N LEU A 148 29.97 -16.05 2.47
CA LEU A 148 28.54 -15.76 2.33
C LEU A 148 28.18 -15.38 0.89
N HIS A 149 26.97 -15.74 0.47
CA HIS A 149 26.36 -15.26 -0.77
C HIS A 149 25.40 -14.10 -0.49
N LEU A 150 25.67 -12.95 -1.12
CA LEU A 150 24.80 -11.78 -1.02
C LEU A 150 23.80 -11.77 -2.19
N GLN A 151 22.53 -11.98 -1.88
CA GLN A 151 21.42 -11.77 -2.81
C GLN A 151 20.88 -10.35 -2.64
N VAL A 152 20.67 -9.64 -3.74
CA VAL A 152 19.93 -8.37 -3.77
C VAL A 152 18.54 -8.68 -4.30
N THR A 153 17.51 -8.51 -3.48
CA THR A 153 16.13 -8.82 -3.85
C THR A 153 15.43 -7.62 -4.50
N SER A 154 15.79 -6.40 -4.08
CA SER A 154 15.25 -5.16 -4.64
C SER A 154 16.21 -3.98 -4.44
N ILE A 155 16.12 -2.98 -5.31
CA ILE A 155 16.72 -1.65 -5.11
C ILE A 155 15.58 -0.64 -5.21
N ASP A 156 15.10 -0.16 -4.07
CA ASP A 156 13.92 0.72 -3.99
C ASP A 156 13.90 1.47 -2.65
N LYS A 157 13.07 2.51 -2.57
CA LYS A 157 12.75 3.24 -1.33
C LYS A 157 11.79 2.48 -0.41
N PHE A 158 11.02 1.53 -0.94
CA PHE A 158 10.05 0.74 -0.18
C PHE A 158 10.50 -0.72 -0.09
N PRO A 159 10.60 -1.29 1.11
CA PRO A 159 10.83 -2.72 1.26
C PRO A 159 9.55 -3.54 1.06
N ARG A 160 9.71 -4.86 1.07
CA ARG A 160 8.62 -5.83 1.13
C ARG A 160 7.96 -5.77 2.50
N MET A 161 6.63 -5.83 2.54
CA MET A 161 5.87 -5.76 3.79
C MET A 161 6.21 -6.90 4.75
N THR A 162 6.34 -8.13 4.23
CA THR A 162 6.52 -9.35 5.03
C THR A 162 7.88 -9.44 5.73
N ASP A 163 8.86 -8.63 5.32
CA ASP A 163 10.13 -8.51 6.01
C ASP A 163 9.99 -7.74 7.35
N TYR A 164 8.84 -7.07 7.57
CA TYR A 164 8.54 -6.26 8.75
C TYR A 164 7.32 -6.77 9.52
N VAL A 165 6.25 -7.13 8.81
CA VAL A 165 4.99 -7.63 9.39
C VAL A 165 4.27 -8.60 8.47
N ALA A 166 3.79 -9.70 9.05
CA ALA A 166 2.87 -10.65 8.41
C ALA A 166 1.49 -10.55 9.08
N PRO A 167 0.51 -9.82 8.50
CA PRO A 167 -0.79 -9.63 9.12
C PRO A 167 -1.58 -10.95 9.21
N LYS A 168 -2.21 -11.19 10.37
CA LYS A 168 -2.99 -12.41 10.62
C LYS A 168 -4.16 -12.54 9.64
N GLY A 169 -4.39 -13.77 9.17
CA GLY A 169 -5.50 -14.13 8.29
C GLY A 169 -5.31 -13.75 6.83
N VAL A 170 -4.07 -13.49 6.40
CA VAL A 170 -3.73 -13.11 5.02
C VAL A 170 -2.83 -14.16 4.40
N ARG A 171 -2.98 -14.38 3.09
CA ARG A 171 -2.02 -15.17 2.29
C ARG A 171 -1.39 -14.27 1.23
N ILE A 172 -0.09 -14.41 1.03
CA ILE A 172 0.67 -13.74 -0.02
C ILE A 172 1.52 -14.81 -0.69
N ALA A 173 1.25 -15.10 -1.96
CA ALA A 173 1.92 -16.17 -2.70
C ALA A 173 3.33 -15.76 -3.15
N ASP A 174 3.49 -14.52 -3.60
CA ASP A 174 4.79 -13.89 -3.88
C ASP A 174 4.90 -12.60 -3.05
N ALA A 175 5.78 -12.63 -2.05
CA ALA A 175 5.94 -11.55 -1.09
C ALA A 175 6.66 -10.32 -1.69
N ASP A 176 7.35 -10.47 -2.83
CA ASP A 176 8.05 -9.38 -3.50
C ASP A 176 7.08 -8.32 -4.03
N ARG A 177 5.79 -8.67 -4.16
CA ARG A 177 4.76 -7.82 -4.78
C ARG A 177 3.87 -7.07 -3.80
N VAL A 178 4.20 -7.10 -2.51
CA VAL A 178 3.46 -6.35 -1.47
C VAL A 178 4.43 -5.44 -0.74
N ARG A 179 4.32 -4.13 -0.98
CA ARG A 179 5.18 -3.13 -0.33
C ARG A 179 4.77 -2.91 1.12
N LEU A 180 5.75 -2.60 1.98
CA LEU A 180 5.47 -2.06 3.30
C LEU A 180 4.59 -0.80 3.15
N GLY A 181 3.53 -0.71 3.96
CA GLY A 181 2.47 0.28 3.81
C GLY A 181 1.24 -0.22 3.06
N ALA A 182 1.25 -1.42 2.50
CA ALA A 182 0.03 -2.08 2.03
C ALA A 182 -0.86 -2.46 3.23
N HIS A 183 -2.18 -2.33 3.08
CA HIS A 183 -3.18 -2.73 4.08
C HIS A 183 -3.98 -3.93 3.57
N LEU A 184 -3.78 -5.11 4.15
CA LEU A 184 -4.45 -6.36 3.73
C LEU A 184 -5.39 -6.87 4.83
N ALA A 185 -6.69 -6.64 4.68
CA ALA A 185 -7.70 -7.12 5.63
C ALA A 185 -7.71 -8.66 5.76
N ALA A 186 -8.19 -9.16 6.90
CA ALA A 186 -8.28 -10.60 7.13
C ALA A 186 -9.19 -11.26 6.07
N GLY A 187 -8.79 -12.42 5.58
CA GLY A 187 -9.43 -13.11 4.45
C GLY A 187 -8.80 -12.79 3.09
N THR A 188 -8.00 -11.72 2.99
CA THR A 188 -7.32 -11.38 1.73
C THR A 188 -6.30 -12.43 1.31
N THR A 189 -6.33 -12.78 0.03
CA THR A 189 -5.30 -13.57 -0.64
C THR A 189 -4.70 -12.75 -1.77
N VAL A 190 -3.40 -12.49 -1.72
CA VAL A 190 -2.63 -11.95 -2.83
C VAL A 190 -1.94 -13.11 -3.54
N MET A 191 -2.34 -13.40 -4.77
CA MET A 191 -1.73 -14.44 -5.61
C MET A 191 -0.47 -13.91 -6.29
N HIS A 192 0.26 -14.77 -7.02
CA HIS A 192 1.56 -14.46 -7.60
C HIS A 192 1.57 -13.25 -8.55
N GLU A 193 0.49 -13.01 -9.32
CA GLU A 193 0.39 -11.84 -10.20
C GLU A 193 -0.18 -10.61 -9.45
N GLY A 194 -0.74 -10.83 -8.27
CA GLY A 194 -1.24 -9.79 -7.39
C GLY A 194 -0.13 -8.82 -6.99
N PHE A 195 -0.44 -7.53 -6.93
CA PHE A 195 0.47 -6.50 -6.45
C PHE A 195 -0.31 -5.50 -5.60
N VAL A 196 0.25 -5.10 -4.46
CA VAL A 196 -0.37 -4.07 -3.60
C VAL A 196 0.69 -3.06 -3.18
N ASN A 197 0.43 -1.80 -3.53
CA ASN A 197 1.32 -0.68 -3.21
C ASN A 197 1.08 -0.15 -1.77
N PHE A 198 1.87 0.84 -1.36
CA PHE A 198 1.65 1.54 -0.09
C PHE A 198 0.36 2.39 -0.11
N ASN A 199 -0.21 2.63 1.07
CA ASN A 199 -1.46 3.38 1.25
C ASN A 199 -2.59 2.84 0.36
N ALA A 200 -2.64 1.52 0.19
CA ALA A 200 -3.55 0.84 -0.69
C ALA A 200 -3.85 -0.57 -0.16
N GLY A 201 -4.86 -1.22 -0.72
CA GLY A 201 -5.16 -2.62 -0.44
C GLY A 201 -6.65 -2.86 -0.20
N THR A 202 -6.94 -3.77 0.71
CA THR A 202 -8.28 -4.37 0.89
C THR A 202 -8.86 -4.01 2.25
N LEU A 203 -10.17 -3.80 2.30
CA LEU A 203 -10.92 -3.54 3.53
C LEU A 203 -11.70 -4.76 4.05
N GLY A 204 -11.69 -5.87 3.31
CA GLY A 204 -12.33 -7.12 3.70
C GLY A 204 -11.70 -8.35 3.04
N THR A 205 -12.51 -9.38 2.83
CA THR A 205 -12.11 -10.60 2.13
C THR A 205 -12.05 -10.32 0.62
N SER A 206 -10.89 -10.55 0.01
CA SER A 206 -10.67 -10.29 -1.42
C SER A 206 -9.66 -11.28 -2.00
N MET A 207 -9.88 -11.68 -3.26
CA MET A 207 -8.88 -12.30 -4.10
C MET A 207 -8.16 -11.22 -4.92
N VAL A 208 -6.85 -11.13 -4.78
CA VAL A 208 -6.01 -10.14 -5.48
C VAL A 208 -5.01 -10.86 -6.36
N GLU A 209 -5.31 -10.89 -7.65
CA GLU A 209 -4.50 -11.48 -8.72
C GLU A 209 -4.03 -10.42 -9.74
N GLY A 210 -4.47 -9.18 -9.59
CA GLY A 210 -4.01 -8.03 -10.36
C GLY A 210 -3.35 -6.94 -9.50
N ARG A 211 -3.18 -5.75 -10.08
CA ARG A 211 -2.40 -4.65 -9.49
C ARG A 211 -3.30 -3.63 -8.79
N ILE A 212 -3.09 -3.45 -7.49
CA ILE A 212 -3.67 -2.40 -6.66
C ILE A 212 -2.67 -1.24 -6.52
N SER A 213 -2.94 -0.14 -7.23
CA SER A 213 -2.06 1.04 -7.23
C SER A 213 -2.09 1.80 -5.90
N ALA A 214 -1.09 2.66 -5.65
CA ALA A 214 -1.05 3.48 -4.44
C ALA A 214 -2.31 4.34 -4.31
N GLY A 215 -2.89 4.39 -3.11
CA GLY A 215 -4.16 5.05 -2.83
C GLY A 215 -5.41 4.25 -3.18
N VAL A 216 -5.31 3.14 -3.92
CA VAL A 216 -6.49 2.35 -4.31
C VAL A 216 -6.97 1.48 -3.16
N VAL A 217 -8.28 1.50 -2.94
CA VAL A 217 -8.95 0.72 -1.90
C VAL A 217 -9.96 -0.23 -2.54
N VAL A 218 -9.96 -1.48 -2.10
CA VAL A 218 -10.88 -2.54 -2.54
C VAL A 218 -11.78 -2.95 -1.37
N GLY A 219 -13.09 -2.88 -1.59
CA GLY A 219 -14.13 -3.23 -0.63
C GLY A 219 -14.24 -4.74 -0.37
N ASP A 220 -15.08 -5.09 0.61
CA ASP A 220 -15.29 -6.48 1.02
C ASP A 220 -15.95 -7.32 -0.09
N GLY A 221 -15.50 -8.57 -0.23
CA GLY A 221 -16.00 -9.51 -1.23
C GLY A 221 -15.64 -9.17 -2.68
N SER A 222 -14.79 -8.18 -2.91
CA SER A 222 -14.36 -7.78 -4.25
C SER A 222 -13.08 -8.47 -4.69
N ASP A 223 -13.04 -8.87 -5.95
CA ASP A 223 -11.94 -9.61 -6.56
C ASP A 223 -11.29 -8.83 -7.71
N ILE A 224 -9.96 -8.83 -7.71
CA ILE A 224 -9.12 -8.23 -8.75
C ILE A 224 -8.47 -9.38 -9.52
N GLY A 225 -9.01 -9.72 -10.68
CA GLY A 225 -8.60 -10.87 -11.47
C GLY A 225 -7.17 -10.78 -12.01
N GLY A 226 -6.66 -11.93 -12.47
CA GLY A 226 -5.27 -12.11 -12.93
C GLY A 226 -4.81 -11.03 -13.90
N GLY A 227 -3.73 -10.31 -13.58
CA GLY A 227 -3.15 -9.30 -14.46
C GLY A 227 -3.96 -8.00 -14.58
N ALA A 228 -5.11 -7.90 -13.92
CA ALA A 228 -5.96 -6.71 -13.95
C ALA A 228 -5.24 -5.46 -13.44
N SER A 229 -5.70 -4.29 -13.88
CA SER A 229 -5.08 -3.00 -13.57
C SER A 229 -6.05 -2.07 -12.85
N THR A 230 -5.73 -1.65 -11.63
CA THR A 230 -6.36 -0.46 -11.03
C THR A 230 -5.44 0.74 -11.25
N MET A 231 -5.96 1.79 -11.89
CA MET A 231 -5.15 2.95 -12.23
C MET A 231 -4.84 3.78 -10.98
N GLY A 232 -3.56 4.05 -10.71
CA GLY A 232 -3.16 5.03 -9.71
C GLY A 232 -3.14 6.45 -10.27
N THR A 233 -3.12 7.45 -9.39
CA THR A 233 -2.91 8.88 -9.74
C THR A 233 -1.68 9.06 -10.65
N LEU A 234 -0.59 8.32 -10.36
CA LEU A 234 0.67 8.37 -11.11
C LEU A 234 0.61 7.69 -12.50
N SER A 235 -0.44 6.93 -12.79
CA SER A 235 -0.59 6.17 -14.04
C SER A 235 -1.42 6.92 -15.10
N GLY A 236 -1.57 8.24 -14.96
CA GLY A 236 -2.32 9.09 -15.91
C GLY A 236 -3.79 9.31 -15.55
N GLY A 237 -4.23 8.94 -14.33
CA GLY A 237 -5.62 9.03 -13.88
C GLY A 237 -6.12 10.40 -13.43
N GLY A 238 -5.27 11.43 -13.49
CA GLY A 238 -5.59 12.72 -12.89
C GLY A 238 -5.66 12.63 -11.37
N ASN A 239 -6.42 13.52 -10.73
CA ASN A 239 -6.47 13.66 -9.26
C ASN A 239 -7.51 12.76 -8.57
N VAL A 240 -8.09 11.79 -9.28
CA VAL A 240 -9.15 10.93 -8.72
C VAL A 240 -8.52 9.69 -8.10
N ILE A 241 -8.79 9.48 -6.81
CA ILE A 241 -8.44 8.25 -6.11
C ILE A 241 -9.43 7.17 -6.56
N ILE A 242 -8.93 6.12 -7.20
CA ILE A 242 -9.75 4.98 -7.61
C ILE A 242 -10.09 4.14 -6.39
N SER A 243 -11.37 3.80 -6.22
CA SER A 243 -11.86 2.81 -5.27
C SER A 243 -12.67 1.76 -6.00
N ILE A 244 -12.65 0.53 -5.48
CA ILE A 244 -13.52 -0.56 -5.91
C ILE A 244 -14.43 -0.85 -4.72
N GLY A 245 -15.75 -0.73 -4.89
CA GLY A 245 -16.73 -1.01 -3.86
C GLY A 245 -16.78 -2.48 -3.45
N GLU A 246 -17.85 -2.89 -2.78
CA GLU A 246 -18.04 -4.26 -2.31
C GLU A 246 -18.57 -5.19 -3.41
N ARG A 247 -18.31 -6.49 -3.27
CA ARG A 247 -18.85 -7.56 -4.14
C ARG A 247 -18.66 -7.30 -5.66
N SER A 248 -17.60 -6.58 -6.01
CA SER A 248 -17.28 -6.21 -7.38
C SER A 248 -16.19 -7.11 -7.97
N LEU A 249 -16.19 -7.26 -9.28
CA LEU A 249 -15.21 -8.08 -10.01
C LEU A 249 -14.55 -7.26 -11.10
N VAL A 250 -13.22 -7.11 -11.01
CA VAL A 250 -12.41 -6.66 -12.14
C VAL A 250 -11.85 -7.90 -12.81
N GLY A 251 -12.34 -8.25 -14.01
CA GLY A 251 -11.95 -9.48 -14.70
C GLY A 251 -10.46 -9.55 -15.02
N ALA A 252 -9.97 -10.76 -15.34
CA ALA A 252 -8.57 -10.96 -15.72
C ALA A 252 -8.17 -10.08 -16.92
N GLU A 253 -6.98 -9.49 -16.87
CA GLU A 253 -6.44 -8.56 -17.87
C GLU A 253 -7.35 -7.33 -18.15
N ALA A 254 -8.35 -7.08 -17.29
CA ALA A 254 -9.16 -5.88 -17.37
C ALA A 254 -8.41 -4.69 -16.76
N GLY A 255 -8.96 -3.49 -16.93
CA GLY A 255 -8.42 -2.29 -16.33
C GLY A 255 -9.49 -1.29 -15.95
N VAL A 256 -9.31 -0.63 -14.83
CA VAL A 256 -10.23 0.39 -14.32
C VAL A 256 -9.50 1.70 -14.08
N GLY A 257 -10.04 2.74 -14.72
CA GLY A 257 -9.59 4.11 -14.63
C GLY A 257 -10.64 5.08 -14.08
N ILE A 258 -11.70 4.53 -13.48
CA ILE A 258 -12.74 5.23 -12.70
C ILE A 258 -12.98 4.43 -11.43
N ALA A 259 -13.51 5.07 -10.37
CA ALA A 259 -14.00 4.33 -9.23
C ALA A 259 -15.20 3.46 -9.64
N LEU A 260 -15.30 2.26 -9.05
CA LEU A 260 -16.48 1.40 -9.12
C LEU A 260 -17.20 1.45 -7.78
N GLY A 261 -18.53 1.56 -7.81
CA GLY A 261 -19.36 1.33 -6.65
C GLY A 261 -19.45 -0.16 -6.30
N ASP A 262 -20.53 -0.55 -5.66
CA ASP A 262 -20.76 -1.93 -5.26
C ASP A 262 -21.32 -2.77 -6.43
N GLU A 263 -21.09 -4.08 -6.39
CA GLU A 263 -21.65 -5.06 -7.34
C GLU A 263 -21.41 -4.71 -8.81
N CYS A 264 -20.25 -4.11 -9.11
CA CYS A 264 -19.83 -3.83 -10.46
C CYS A 264 -19.01 -4.99 -11.03
N VAL A 265 -19.11 -5.21 -12.34
CA VAL A 265 -18.31 -6.20 -13.06
C VAL A 265 -17.66 -5.55 -14.26
N VAL A 266 -16.36 -5.74 -14.42
CA VAL A 266 -15.63 -5.38 -15.65
C VAL A 266 -15.21 -6.66 -16.33
N GLU A 267 -15.66 -6.85 -17.57
CA GLU A 267 -15.30 -7.99 -18.40
C GLU A 267 -13.78 -8.17 -18.51
N ALA A 268 -13.33 -9.42 -18.55
CA ALA A 268 -11.93 -9.75 -18.81
C ALA A 268 -11.41 -9.08 -20.11
N GLY A 269 -10.19 -8.56 -20.07
CA GLY A 269 -9.56 -7.87 -21.22
C GLY A 269 -10.13 -6.49 -21.55
N LEU A 270 -11.11 -5.99 -20.79
CA LEU A 270 -11.66 -4.65 -20.98
C LEU A 270 -10.97 -3.63 -20.08
N TYR A 271 -10.31 -2.65 -20.70
CA TYR A 271 -9.85 -1.46 -19.99
C TYR A 271 -10.88 -0.33 -20.11
N ILE A 272 -11.48 0.07 -18.99
CA ILE A 272 -12.35 1.25 -18.88
C ILE A 272 -11.53 2.44 -18.37
N THR A 273 -11.11 3.32 -19.28
CA THR A 273 -10.50 4.60 -18.91
C THR A 273 -11.57 5.66 -18.66
N ALA A 274 -11.28 6.71 -17.88
CA ALA A 274 -12.21 7.82 -17.63
C ALA A 274 -12.79 8.48 -18.91
N GLY A 275 -12.03 8.46 -20.01
CA GLY A 275 -12.44 9.01 -21.31
C GLY A 275 -13.17 8.03 -22.23
N THR A 276 -13.27 6.75 -21.85
CA THR A 276 -13.93 5.72 -22.67
C THR A 276 -15.40 6.11 -22.88
N ARG A 277 -15.85 6.06 -24.14
CA ARG A 277 -17.27 6.27 -24.48
C ARG A 277 -18.02 4.96 -24.24
N VAL A 278 -19.04 5.01 -23.40
CA VAL A 278 -19.82 3.86 -22.95
C VAL A 278 -21.26 4.03 -23.42
N THR A 279 -21.80 3.01 -24.08
CA THR A 279 -23.19 2.99 -24.54
C THR A 279 -24.09 2.41 -23.45
N MET A 280 -25.12 3.15 -23.07
CA MET A 280 -26.11 2.79 -22.05
C MET A 280 -27.26 1.95 -22.64
N PRO A 281 -28.13 1.32 -21.82
CA PRO A 281 -29.30 0.55 -22.26
C PRO A 281 -30.30 1.30 -23.12
N ASP A 282 -30.45 2.60 -22.93
CA ASP A 282 -31.31 3.48 -23.74
C ASP A 282 -30.63 3.97 -25.04
N GLY A 283 -29.38 3.55 -25.29
CA GLY A 283 -28.59 3.98 -26.45
C GLY A 283 -27.84 5.30 -26.25
N GLN A 284 -28.00 5.98 -25.10
CA GLN A 284 -27.20 7.16 -24.78
C GLN A 284 -25.71 6.78 -24.69
N ILE A 285 -24.84 7.68 -25.16
CA ILE A 285 -23.39 7.52 -25.06
C ILE A 285 -22.83 8.55 -24.09
N VAL A 286 -22.23 8.08 -22.99
CA VAL A 286 -21.60 8.91 -21.96
C VAL A 286 -20.10 8.62 -21.87
N LYS A 287 -19.31 9.50 -21.24
CA LYS A 287 -17.94 9.14 -20.86
C LYS A 287 -17.97 8.32 -19.57
N ALA A 288 -17.09 7.32 -19.44
CA ALA A 288 -17.03 6.46 -18.26
C ALA A 288 -16.84 7.24 -16.95
N ARG A 289 -16.15 8.40 -16.97
CA ARG A 289 -16.05 9.29 -15.80
C ARG A 289 -17.39 9.75 -15.23
N GLU A 290 -18.45 9.77 -16.04
CA GLU A 290 -19.80 10.13 -15.57
C GLU A 290 -20.39 9.02 -14.71
N LEU A 291 -19.93 7.76 -14.88
CA LEU A 291 -20.33 6.58 -14.10
C LEU A 291 -19.41 6.32 -12.90
N ASN A 292 -18.55 7.28 -12.54
CA ASN A 292 -17.56 7.10 -11.49
C ASN A 292 -18.20 6.86 -10.12
N GLY A 293 -17.94 5.69 -9.53
CA GLY A 293 -18.48 5.28 -8.22
C GLY A 293 -19.91 4.75 -8.26
N ALA A 294 -20.51 4.61 -9.44
CA ALA A 294 -21.84 4.02 -9.58
C ALA A 294 -21.80 2.51 -9.31
N SER A 295 -22.89 1.98 -8.76
CA SER A 295 -23.05 0.57 -8.38
C SER A 295 -23.87 -0.22 -9.40
N HIS A 296 -23.82 -1.56 -9.32
CA HIS A 296 -24.62 -2.50 -10.11
C HIS A 296 -24.45 -2.37 -11.64
N ILE A 297 -23.22 -2.11 -12.11
CA ILE A 297 -22.91 -1.98 -13.54
C ILE A 297 -22.04 -3.14 -14.02
N LEU A 298 -22.46 -3.78 -15.11
CA LEU A 298 -21.63 -4.64 -15.96
C LEU A 298 -21.05 -3.81 -17.10
N PHE A 299 -19.74 -3.60 -17.08
CA PHE A 299 -18.97 -3.05 -18.19
C PHE A 299 -18.49 -4.19 -19.08
N ARG A 300 -18.84 -4.14 -20.37
CA ARG A 300 -18.43 -5.14 -21.36
C ARG A 300 -18.13 -4.53 -22.72
N ARG A 301 -17.39 -5.23 -23.56
CA ARG A 301 -17.21 -4.94 -24.98
C ARG A 301 -18.09 -5.89 -25.79
N ASN A 302 -19.01 -5.33 -26.56
CA ASN A 302 -19.81 -6.10 -27.49
C ASN A 302 -18.88 -6.75 -28.53
N SER A 303 -18.83 -8.07 -28.58
CA SER A 303 -17.91 -8.81 -29.45
C SER A 303 -18.28 -8.77 -30.93
N VAL A 304 -19.51 -8.36 -31.28
CA VAL A 304 -19.95 -8.20 -32.67
C VAL A 304 -19.65 -6.79 -33.18
N THR A 305 -19.92 -5.76 -32.36
CA THR A 305 -19.79 -4.36 -32.80
C THR A 305 -18.51 -3.67 -32.35
N GLY A 306 -17.79 -4.24 -31.37
CA GLY A 306 -16.65 -3.61 -30.70
C GLY A 306 -17.03 -2.50 -29.72
N THR A 307 -18.32 -2.18 -29.56
CA THR A 307 -18.80 -1.10 -28.70
C THR A 307 -18.60 -1.44 -27.23
N VAL A 308 -18.10 -0.49 -26.43
CA VAL A 308 -18.09 -0.60 -24.97
C VAL A 308 -19.47 -0.22 -24.43
N GLU A 309 -20.04 -1.10 -23.61
CA GLU A 309 -21.39 -1.00 -23.08
C GLU A 309 -21.38 -1.04 -21.55
N ALA A 310 -22.29 -0.28 -20.93
CA ALA A 310 -22.67 -0.48 -19.53
C ALA A 310 -24.09 -1.08 -19.51
N ARG A 311 -24.24 -2.19 -18.79
CA ARG A 311 -25.52 -2.89 -18.60
C ARG A 311 -25.81 -3.01 -17.10
N PRO A 312 -27.08 -3.10 -16.69
CA PRO A 312 -27.41 -3.43 -15.30
C PRO A 312 -26.81 -4.79 -14.94
N ASN A 313 -26.20 -4.88 -13.76
CA ASN A 313 -25.76 -6.14 -13.16
C ASN A 313 -26.74 -6.53 -12.05
N ASN A 314 -27.55 -7.56 -12.25
CA ASN A 314 -28.57 -8.04 -11.31
C ASN A 314 -29.61 -6.98 -10.85
N ALA A 315 -29.63 -5.80 -11.47
CA ALA A 315 -30.57 -4.71 -11.22
C ALA A 315 -31.48 -4.46 -12.43
N VAL A 316 -32.66 -3.86 -12.19
CA VAL A 316 -33.54 -3.38 -13.26
C VAL A 316 -33.06 -1.99 -13.69
N TRP A 317 -32.96 -1.74 -15.00
CA TRP A 317 -32.60 -0.42 -15.52
C TRP A 317 -33.70 0.61 -15.23
N GLY A 318 -33.42 1.58 -14.35
CA GLY A 318 -34.30 2.73 -14.04
C GLY A 318 -34.01 4.00 -14.84
N GLY A 319 -32.81 4.10 -15.44
CA GLY A 319 -32.33 5.28 -16.15
C GLY A 319 -30.96 5.74 -15.63
N LEU A 320 -30.30 6.63 -16.36
CA LEU A 320 -28.96 7.12 -15.97
C LEU A 320 -29.00 7.88 -14.64
N ASN A 321 -30.00 8.74 -14.42
CA ASN A 321 -30.13 9.46 -13.15
C ASN A 321 -30.26 8.53 -11.95
N ASP A 322 -31.00 7.43 -12.08
CA ASP A 322 -31.16 6.47 -10.99
C ASP A 322 -29.82 5.79 -10.65
N ILE A 323 -28.97 5.53 -11.64
CA ILE A 323 -27.63 4.96 -11.44
C ILE A 323 -26.64 5.96 -10.83
N LEU A 324 -26.79 7.25 -11.15
CA LEU A 324 -25.95 8.31 -10.62
C LEU A 324 -26.40 8.80 -9.23
N HIS A 325 -27.68 8.60 -8.89
CA HIS A 325 -28.33 9.23 -7.75
C HIS A 325 -29.15 8.27 -6.87
N SER A 326 -28.96 6.96 -6.96
CA SER A 326 -29.64 5.97 -6.09
C SER A 326 -29.30 6.08 -4.59
N HIS A 327 -28.46 7.05 -4.18
CA HIS A 327 -28.03 7.27 -2.81
C HIS A 327 -28.00 8.76 -2.42
N ASN A 328 -29.12 9.47 -2.58
CA ASN A 328 -29.42 10.60 -1.70
C ASN A 328 -30.09 10.10 -0.41
#